data_AF-A0A1G1D3U4-F1
#
_entry.id   AF-A0A1G1D3U4-F1
#
_cell.length_a   1.000
_cell.length_b   1.000
_cell.length_c   1.000
_cell.angle_alpha   90.00
_cell.angle_beta   90.00
_cell.angle_gamma   90.00
#
_symmetry.space_group_name_H-M   'P 1'
#
loop_
_entity.id
_entity.type
_entity.pdbx_description
1 polymer ?
#
loop_
_entity_poly.entity_id
_entity_poly.type
_entity_poly.pdbx_seq_one_letter_code
_entity_poly.pdbx_strand_id
1 'polypeptide(L)'
;MTLLFNFSYFLYFYSLWMVETFLPVYFKSISISDKGVGLLVGAFAASSSISIIPAGFASDRLSTYSVIRFGILFFIIYLIGLIMYDSFLNLFIFTLIGGLGSTLINIGLSTSFYKGLEDKGRSSRIGSFFLSSSTGYSLGPLSAGYLLHWANMQSIFIAGLISTIAILVLSFFMKEKCSSKRDKISGLKLSDYQSIFKQHKVIFLLLSVSVVGIHLGAEQSSLSLFLKMNLNLPDKFIGIVFACVGLWVGFLIYLSGRVFDNNKSIVLLIWIGMIISGIFQIATAYTHGFWDALTIRLLHTIGDSFTVLCNGLLTSLVFKDIYMGSGVGIVQGSRMGSIFLGATICGVLNGIYGYHINFIITGILSLLFGISVLLSRKRLQAVISPPSQP
;
A
#
# COMPACT_ATOMS: atom_id res chain seq x y z
N MET A 1 -20.64 -15.31 -6.14
CA MET A 1 -19.26 -15.54 -5.66
C MET A 1 -18.36 -14.33 -5.86
N THR A 2 -18.16 -13.81 -7.08
CA THR A 2 -17.31 -12.62 -7.32
C THR A 2 -17.72 -11.39 -6.49
N LEU A 3 -19.02 -11.12 -6.36
CA LEU A 3 -19.53 -10.02 -5.53
C LEU A 3 -19.13 -10.16 -4.05
N LEU A 4 -19.17 -11.39 -3.50
CA LEU A 4 -18.78 -11.66 -2.13
C LEU A 4 -17.29 -11.36 -1.90
N PHE A 5 -16.42 -11.79 -2.82
CA PHE A 5 -14.98 -11.47 -2.75
C PHE A 5 -14.72 -9.98 -2.84
N ASN A 6 -15.33 -9.31 -3.81
CA ASN A 6 -15.20 -7.86 -4.00
C ASN A 6 -15.67 -7.10 -2.76
N PHE A 7 -16.81 -7.48 -2.18
CA PHE A 7 -17.33 -6.84 -0.98
C PHE A 7 -16.45 -7.10 0.25
N SER A 8 -15.96 -8.33 0.46
CA SER A 8 -14.98 -8.61 1.52
C SER A 8 -13.68 -7.83 1.35
N TYR A 9 -13.21 -7.67 0.10
CA TYR A 9 -11.99 -6.91 -0.21
C TYR A 9 -12.20 -5.41 0.01
N PHE A 10 -13.37 -4.88 -0.37
CA PHE A 10 -13.81 -3.53 -0.04
C PHE A 10 -13.82 -3.30 1.47
N LEU A 11 -14.50 -4.16 2.25
CA LEU A 11 -14.59 -4.03 3.70
C LEU A 11 -13.21 -4.10 4.38
N TYR A 12 -12.30 -4.91 3.84
CA TYR A 12 -10.92 -5.00 4.34
C TYR A 12 -10.18 -3.66 4.14
N PHE A 13 -10.18 -3.11 2.93
CA PHE A 13 -9.54 -1.81 2.67
C PHE A 13 -10.24 -0.67 3.41
N TYR A 14 -11.57 -0.73 3.52
CA TYR A 14 -12.35 0.22 4.31
C TYR A 14 -11.91 0.22 5.77
N SER A 15 -11.87 -0.96 6.42
CA SER A 15 -11.44 -1.11 7.80
C SER A 15 -10.00 -0.65 8.01
N LEU A 16 -9.08 -1.13 7.16
CA LEU A 16 -7.66 -0.78 7.23
C LEU A 16 -7.45 0.74 7.17
N TRP A 17 -7.97 1.40 6.14
CA TRP A 17 -7.69 2.81 5.92
C TRP A 17 -8.54 3.76 6.76
N MET A 18 -9.69 3.31 7.26
CA MET A 18 -10.42 4.02 8.31
C MET A 18 -9.54 4.19 9.56
N VAL A 19 -8.83 3.13 9.97
CA VAL A 19 -7.98 3.14 11.16
C VAL A 19 -6.64 3.83 10.88
N GLU A 20 -5.90 3.35 9.88
CA GLU A 20 -4.51 3.78 9.63
C GLU A 20 -4.38 5.27 9.29
N THR A 21 -5.38 5.89 8.66
CA THR A 21 -5.30 7.31 8.27
C THR A 21 -5.12 8.24 9.46
N PHE A 22 -5.86 7.98 10.55
CA PHE A 22 -5.87 8.82 11.73
C PHE A 22 -5.03 8.26 12.87
N LEU A 23 -4.46 7.06 12.71
CA LEU A 23 -3.66 6.41 13.74
C LEU A 23 -2.45 7.24 14.21
N PRO A 24 -1.69 7.95 13.33
CA PRO A 24 -0.63 8.85 13.78
C PRO A 24 -1.15 9.99 14.68
N VAL A 25 -2.32 10.55 14.34
CA VAL A 25 -2.98 11.59 15.13
C VAL A 25 -3.40 11.05 16.50
N TYR A 26 -3.93 9.82 16.54
CA TYR A 26 -4.26 9.14 17.79
C TYR A 26 -3.02 8.96 18.68
N PHE A 27 -1.93 8.39 18.15
CA PHE A 27 -0.71 8.18 18.92
C PHE A 27 -0.14 9.48 19.50
N LYS A 28 -0.19 10.59 18.74
CA LYS A 28 0.18 11.91 19.28
C LYS A 28 -0.76 12.37 20.40
N SER A 29 -2.06 12.10 20.31
CA SER A 29 -3.04 12.49 21.33
C SER A 29 -2.83 11.79 22.68
N ILE A 30 -2.29 10.56 22.66
CA ILE A 30 -1.90 9.81 23.87
C ILE A 30 -0.43 10.03 24.25
N SER A 31 0.15 11.16 23.84
CA SER A 31 1.51 11.61 24.19
C SER A 31 2.66 10.72 23.72
N ILE A 32 2.47 9.91 22.66
CA ILE A 32 3.60 9.21 22.04
C ILE A 32 4.48 10.21 21.28
N SER A 33 5.79 10.12 21.48
CA SER A 33 6.76 10.96 20.75
C SER A 33 6.70 10.72 19.23
N ASP A 34 7.09 11.69 18.42
CA ASP A 34 7.06 11.55 16.95
C ASP A 34 7.92 10.39 16.44
N LYS A 35 9.06 10.13 17.10
CA LYS A 35 9.88 8.93 16.86
C LYS A 35 9.09 7.66 17.14
N GLY A 36 8.33 7.64 18.24
CA GLY A 36 7.45 6.52 18.58
C GLY A 36 6.34 6.32 17.54
N VAL A 37 5.70 7.40 17.08
CA VAL A 37 4.69 7.35 16.01
C VAL A 37 5.26 6.74 14.74
N GLY A 38 6.41 7.23 14.28
CA GLY A 38 7.07 6.69 13.09
C GLY A 38 7.44 5.22 13.23
N LEU A 39 7.88 4.80 14.43
CA LEU A 39 8.21 3.41 14.72
C LEU A 39 6.96 2.50 14.78
N LEU A 40 5.82 2.99 15.27
CA LEU A 40 4.55 2.24 15.27
C LEU A 40 4.02 2.05 13.85
N VAL A 41 3.91 3.13 13.07
CA VAL A 41 3.52 3.07 11.64
C VAL A 41 4.48 2.15 10.88
N GLY A 42 5.77 2.28 11.15
CA GLY A 42 6.79 1.43 10.57
C GLY A 42 6.65 -0.05 10.98
N ALA A 43 6.30 -0.34 12.24
CA ALA A 43 6.16 -1.71 12.74
C ALA A 43 5.10 -2.49 11.95
N PHE A 44 3.98 -1.83 11.59
CA PHE A 44 2.95 -2.42 10.73
C PHE A 44 3.58 -2.88 9.41
N ALA A 45 4.27 -1.96 8.72
CA ALA A 45 4.91 -2.24 7.44
C ALA A 45 6.03 -3.29 7.54
N ALA A 46 6.82 -3.27 8.62
CA ALA A 46 7.88 -4.25 8.86
C ALA A 46 7.31 -5.66 9.03
N SER A 47 6.28 -5.80 9.87
CA SER A 47 5.58 -7.08 10.05
C SER A 47 4.94 -7.55 8.75
N SER A 48 4.29 -6.66 8.01
CA SER A 48 3.73 -6.98 6.71
C SER A 48 4.79 -7.48 5.73
N SER A 49 5.94 -6.80 5.66
CA SER A 49 7.10 -7.17 4.82
C SER A 49 7.60 -8.59 5.11
N ILE A 50 7.87 -8.87 6.39
CA ILE A 50 8.39 -10.18 6.83
C ILE A 50 7.36 -11.28 6.56
N SER A 51 6.07 -10.95 6.72
CA SER A 51 4.98 -11.92 6.63
C SER A 51 4.56 -12.26 5.20
N ILE A 52 4.91 -11.46 4.19
CA ILE A 52 4.46 -11.67 2.79
C ILE A 52 4.85 -13.05 2.27
N ILE A 53 6.11 -13.45 2.45
CA ILE A 53 6.62 -14.73 1.94
C ILE A 53 5.99 -15.92 2.70
N PRO A 54 6.03 -15.96 4.05
CA PRO A 54 5.34 -17.00 4.82
C PRO A 54 3.84 -17.09 4.51
N ALA A 55 3.15 -15.96 4.37
CA ALA A 55 1.72 -15.91 4.06
C ALA A 55 1.41 -16.46 2.66
N GLY A 56 2.27 -16.20 1.67
CA GLY A 56 2.18 -16.82 0.34
C GLY A 56 2.28 -18.34 0.43
N PHE A 57 3.32 -18.85 1.11
CA PHE A 57 3.47 -20.30 1.34
C PHE A 57 2.30 -20.90 2.12
N ALA A 58 1.78 -20.20 3.12
CA ALA A 58 0.60 -20.62 3.86
C ALA A 58 -0.64 -20.70 2.97
N SER A 59 -0.84 -19.73 2.06
CA SER A 59 -1.96 -19.71 1.11
C SER A 59 -1.88 -20.78 0.02
N ASP A 60 -0.68 -21.33 -0.21
CA ASP A 60 -0.44 -22.43 -1.13
C ASP A 60 -0.59 -23.80 -0.45
N ARG A 61 -0.22 -23.93 0.82
CA ARG A 61 -0.25 -25.20 1.58
C ARG A 61 -1.54 -25.43 2.36
N LEU A 62 -2.13 -24.38 2.92
CA LEU A 62 -3.39 -24.41 3.66
C LEU A 62 -4.55 -24.07 2.73
N SER A 63 -5.79 -24.30 3.18
CA SER A 63 -6.95 -23.74 2.49
C SER A 63 -6.84 -22.21 2.48
N THR A 64 -7.14 -21.57 1.35
CA THR A 64 -6.99 -20.11 1.26
C THR A 64 -7.93 -19.39 2.24
N TYR A 65 -9.06 -20.00 2.61
CA TYR A 65 -9.96 -19.47 3.63
C TYR A 65 -9.44 -19.60 5.06
N SER A 66 -8.71 -20.66 5.38
CA SER A 66 -8.02 -20.75 6.68
C SER A 66 -7.06 -19.57 6.85
N VAL A 67 -6.29 -19.25 5.80
CA VAL A 67 -5.36 -18.10 5.80
C VAL A 67 -6.11 -16.79 6.00
N ILE A 68 -7.21 -16.57 5.26
CA ILE A 68 -8.07 -15.39 5.44
C ILE A 68 -8.57 -15.29 6.89
N ARG A 69 -9.11 -16.37 7.46
CA ARG A 69 -9.67 -16.38 8.82
C ARG A 69 -8.60 -16.12 9.88
N PHE A 70 -7.42 -16.73 9.78
CA PHE A 70 -6.31 -16.43 10.69
C PHE A 70 -5.87 -14.96 10.58
N GLY A 71 -5.79 -14.43 9.35
CA GLY A 71 -5.51 -13.01 9.15
C GLY A 71 -6.54 -12.10 9.81
N ILE A 72 -7.83 -12.42 9.66
CA ILE A 72 -8.93 -11.69 10.30
C ILE A 72 -8.83 -11.76 11.83
N LEU A 73 -8.53 -12.92 12.40
CA LEU A 73 -8.34 -13.06 13.85
C LEU A 73 -7.20 -12.18 14.37
N PHE A 74 -6.04 -12.17 13.69
CA PHE A 74 -4.94 -11.28 14.06
C PHE A 74 -5.33 -9.80 13.92
N PHE A 75 -6.06 -9.43 12.87
CA PHE A 75 -6.51 -8.05 12.69
C PHE A 75 -7.54 -7.63 13.76
N ILE A 76 -8.42 -8.54 14.20
CA ILE A 76 -9.31 -8.32 15.34
C ILE A 76 -8.51 -8.10 16.62
N ILE A 77 -7.50 -8.94 16.89
CA ILE A 77 -6.61 -8.79 18.05
C ILE A 77 -5.90 -7.43 18.04
N TYR A 78 -5.43 -6.99 16.87
CA TYR A 78 -4.86 -5.65 16.68
C TYR A 78 -5.84 -4.54 17.09
N LEU A 79 -7.06 -4.56 16.56
CA LEU A 79 -8.07 -3.54 16.85
C LEU A 79 -8.51 -3.53 18.32
N ILE A 80 -8.66 -4.71 18.94
CA ILE A 80 -8.92 -4.82 20.39
C ILE A 80 -7.74 -4.24 21.18
N GLY A 81 -6.51 -4.52 20.75
CA GLY A 81 -5.30 -3.96 21.36
C GLY A 81 -5.28 -2.43 21.33
N LEU A 82 -5.65 -1.82 20.20
CA LEU A 82 -5.77 -0.35 20.08
C LEU A 82 -6.88 0.24 20.98
N ILE A 83 -7.93 -0.52 21.26
CA ILE A 83 -9.03 -0.08 22.15
C ILE A 83 -8.62 -0.15 23.62
N MET A 84 -7.83 -1.17 23.99
CA MET A 84 -7.56 -1.51 25.40
C MET A 84 -6.27 -0.88 25.96
N TYR A 85 -5.32 -0.51 25.12
CA TYR A 85 -3.98 -0.13 25.58
C TYR A 85 -3.47 1.15 24.92
N ASP A 86 -2.85 2.01 25.73
CA ASP A 86 -2.21 3.25 25.28
C ASP A 86 -0.69 3.26 25.48
N SER A 87 -0.13 2.19 26.04
CA SER A 87 1.31 2.10 26.26
C SER A 87 2.05 1.77 24.96
N PHE A 88 3.18 2.45 24.72
CA PHE A 88 3.97 2.28 23.49
C PHE A 88 4.30 0.82 23.20
N LEU A 89 4.75 0.06 24.20
CA LEU A 89 5.15 -1.34 24.00
C LEU A 89 3.98 -2.22 23.58
N ASN A 90 2.81 -2.06 24.20
CA ASN A 90 1.61 -2.81 23.84
C ASN A 90 1.18 -2.45 22.42
N LEU A 91 1.10 -1.16 22.11
CA LEU A 91 0.76 -0.67 20.78
C LEU A 91 1.73 -1.19 19.72
N PHE A 92 3.03 -1.24 20.01
CA PHE A 92 4.03 -1.79 19.11
C PHE A 92 3.78 -3.27 18.80
N ILE A 93 3.53 -4.08 19.84
CA ILE A 93 3.21 -5.51 19.68
C ILE A 93 1.92 -5.70 18.88
N PHE A 94 0.85 -4.98 19.21
CA PHE A 94 -0.43 -5.08 18.51
C PHE A 94 -0.32 -4.59 17.06
N THR A 95 0.50 -3.58 16.78
CA THR A 95 0.71 -3.08 15.42
C THR A 95 1.49 -4.09 14.56
N LEU A 96 2.46 -4.81 15.13
CA LEU A 96 3.09 -5.96 14.47
C LEU A 96 2.06 -7.05 14.15
N ILE A 97 1.16 -7.37 15.08
CA ILE A 97 0.08 -8.33 14.86
C ILE A 97 -0.86 -7.84 13.74
N GLY A 98 -1.18 -6.54 13.71
CA GLY A 98 -1.98 -5.88 12.68
C GLY A 98 -1.38 -6.04 11.29
N GLY A 99 -0.07 -5.78 11.15
CA GLY A 99 0.65 -5.94 9.87
C GLY A 99 0.67 -7.39 9.37
N LEU A 100 0.84 -8.37 10.26
CA LEU A 100 0.74 -9.80 9.96
C LEU A 100 -0.67 -10.17 9.49
N GLY A 101 -1.70 -9.77 10.26
CA GLY A 101 -3.09 -10.02 9.95
C GLY A 101 -3.50 -9.44 8.60
N SER A 102 -3.16 -8.16 8.38
CA SER A 102 -3.37 -7.44 7.13
C SER A 102 -2.77 -8.16 5.92
N THR A 103 -1.51 -8.61 6.02
CA THR A 103 -0.85 -9.37 4.94
C THR A 103 -1.57 -10.68 4.64
N LEU A 104 -1.95 -11.45 5.67
CA LEU A 104 -2.66 -12.72 5.49
C LEU A 104 -4.05 -12.53 4.85
N ILE A 105 -4.80 -11.50 5.27
CA ILE A 105 -6.10 -11.16 4.66
C ILE A 105 -5.91 -10.79 3.20
N ASN A 106 -4.97 -9.89 2.89
CA ASN A 106 -4.77 -9.39 1.54
C ASN A 106 -4.34 -10.51 0.57
N ILE A 107 -3.36 -11.33 0.97
CA ILE A 107 -2.88 -12.47 0.18
C ILE A 107 -3.98 -13.51 0.00
N GLY A 108 -4.71 -13.83 1.07
CA GLY A 108 -5.79 -14.80 1.01
C GLY A 108 -6.91 -14.36 0.07
N LEU A 109 -7.44 -13.13 0.24
CA LEU A 109 -8.54 -12.61 -0.59
C LEU A 109 -8.14 -12.47 -2.06
N SER A 110 -6.94 -11.95 -2.34
CA SER A 110 -6.45 -11.80 -3.71
C SER A 110 -6.20 -13.15 -4.37
N THR A 111 -5.57 -14.10 -3.67
CA THR A 111 -5.33 -15.45 -4.19
C THR A 111 -6.64 -16.18 -4.48
N SER A 112 -7.62 -16.13 -3.58
CA SER A 112 -8.94 -16.73 -3.83
C SER A 112 -9.65 -16.09 -5.02
N PHE A 113 -9.58 -14.76 -5.15
CA PHE A 113 -10.17 -14.05 -6.29
C PHE A 113 -9.56 -14.50 -7.62
N TYR A 114 -8.22 -14.53 -7.72
CA TYR A 114 -7.53 -14.92 -8.95
C TYR A 114 -7.71 -16.40 -9.30
N LYS A 115 -7.76 -17.29 -8.31
CA LYS A 115 -8.07 -18.73 -8.51
C LYS A 115 -9.49 -18.94 -9.05
N GLY A 116 -10.43 -18.07 -8.69
CA GLY A 116 -11.83 -18.12 -9.15
C GLY A 116 -12.10 -17.40 -10.48
N LEU A 117 -11.07 -16.82 -11.10
CA LEU A 117 -11.20 -15.99 -12.29
C LEU A 117 -11.39 -16.87 -13.54
N GLU A 118 -12.44 -16.58 -14.31
CA GLU A 118 -12.74 -17.26 -15.58
C GLU A 118 -12.29 -16.37 -16.76
N ASP A 119 -12.00 -16.98 -17.91
CA ASP A 119 -11.50 -16.26 -19.10
C ASP A 119 -12.53 -15.27 -19.66
N LYS A 120 -13.82 -15.60 -19.56
CA LYS A 120 -14.90 -14.72 -20.01
C LYS A 120 -15.06 -13.53 -19.05
N GLY A 121 -14.81 -12.32 -19.56
CA GLY A 121 -14.94 -11.08 -18.79
C GLY A 121 -13.80 -10.86 -17.78
N ARG A 122 -12.65 -11.52 -17.97
CA ARG A 122 -11.48 -11.47 -17.08
C ARG A 122 -11.06 -10.05 -16.69
N SER A 123 -10.90 -9.16 -17.68
CA SER A 123 -10.49 -7.76 -17.47
C SER A 123 -11.50 -6.98 -16.62
N SER A 124 -12.79 -7.11 -16.92
CA SER A 124 -13.87 -6.47 -16.16
C SER A 124 -13.92 -6.97 -14.71
N ARG A 125 -13.76 -8.27 -14.48
CA ARG A 125 -13.69 -8.85 -13.13
C ARG A 125 -12.49 -8.30 -12.35
N ILE A 126 -11.31 -8.31 -12.95
CA ILE A 126 -10.10 -7.71 -12.33
C ILE A 126 -10.33 -6.23 -12.01
N GLY A 127 -10.90 -5.47 -12.95
CA GLY A 127 -11.24 -4.06 -12.73
C GLY A 127 -12.19 -3.87 -11.54
N SER A 128 -13.21 -4.72 -11.39
CA SER A 128 -14.13 -4.67 -10.24
C SER A 128 -13.46 -4.95 -8.90
N PHE A 129 -12.43 -5.81 -8.88
CA PHE A 129 -11.66 -6.12 -7.68
C PHE A 129 -10.80 -4.94 -7.23
N PHE A 130 -10.09 -4.29 -8.17
CA PHE A 130 -9.34 -3.06 -7.87
C PHE A 130 -10.23 -1.86 -7.53
N LEU A 131 -11.41 -1.76 -8.15
CA LEU A 131 -12.39 -0.75 -7.77
C LEU A 131 -12.85 -0.95 -6.32
N SER A 132 -12.99 -2.20 -5.87
CA SER A 132 -13.38 -2.51 -4.50
C SER A 132 -12.35 -2.02 -3.49
N SER A 133 -11.04 -2.26 -3.72
CA SER A 133 -10.00 -1.73 -2.83
C SER A 133 -9.90 -0.21 -2.87
N SER A 134 -9.99 0.41 -4.05
CA SER A 134 -9.93 1.87 -4.20
C SER A 134 -11.10 2.57 -3.52
N THR A 135 -12.30 2.00 -3.63
CA THR A 135 -13.49 2.51 -2.95
C THR A 135 -13.36 2.34 -1.44
N GLY A 136 -12.79 1.22 -0.96
CA GLY A 136 -12.49 1.01 0.46
C GLY A 136 -11.50 2.04 1.00
N TYR A 137 -10.40 2.28 0.27
CA TYR A 137 -9.41 3.31 0.57
C TYR A 137 -10.01 4.72 0.60
N SER A 138 -11.03 4.99 -0.22
CA SER A 138 -11.66 6.31 -0.27
C SER A 138 -12.68 6.50 0.86
N LEU A 139 -13.56 5.51 1.06
CA LEU A 139 -14.65 5.61 2.04
C LEU A 139 -14.19 5.41 3.48
N GLY A 140 -13.12 4.64 3.73
CA GLY A 140 -12.60 4.41 5.08
C GLY A 140 -12.19 5.71 5.80
N PRO A 141 -11.24 6.48 5.24
CA PRO A 141 -10.82 7.78 5.76
C PRO A 141 -11.95 8.81 5.83
N LEU A 142 -12.86 8.80 4.85
CA LEU A 142 -14.04 9.66 4.84
C LEU A 142 -14.90 9.41 6.08
N SER A 143 -15.29 8.15 6.28
CA SER A 143 -16.08 7.73 7.44
C SER A 143 -15.36 8.01 8.75
N ALA A 144 -14.04 7.77 8.82
CA ALA A 144 -13.23 8.10 9.99
C ALA A 144 -13.26 9.59 10.34
N GLY A 145 -13.07 10.46 9.35
CA GLY A 145 -13.11 11.91 9.54
C GLY A 145 -14.47 12.43 10.03
N TYR A 146 -15.56 11.85 9.53
CA TYR A 146 -16.91 12.16 10.02
C TYR A 146 -17.18 11.58 11.41
N LEU A 147 -16.75 10.34 11.69
CA LEU A 147 -16.87 9.75 13.02
C LEU A 147 -16.13 10.58 14.07
N LEU A 148 -14.92 11.06 13.77
CA LEU A 148 -14.17 11.94 14.66
C LEU A 148 -14.81 13.32 14.86
N HIS A 149 -15.58 13.80 13.87
CA HIS A 149 -16.28 15.06 14.01
C HIS A 149 -17.39 15.00 15.07
N TRP A 150 -18.04 13.84 15.21
CA TRP A 150 -19.19 13.64 16.12
C TRP A 150 -18.85 12.83 17.37
N ALA A 151 -17.77 12.06 17.34
CA ALA A 151 -17.36 11.12 18.39
C ALA A 151 -15.84 11.21 18.64
N ASN A 152 -15.16 10.07 18.74
CA ASN A 152 -13.75 9.98 19.15
C ASN A 152 -13.00 8.83 18.43
N MET A 153 -11.70 8.68 18.69
CA MET A 153 -10.89 7.61 18.07
C MET A 153 -11.36 6.19 18.40
N GLN A 154 -11.91 5.95 19.60
CA GLN A 154 -12.45 4.63 19.94
C GLN A 154 -13.61 4.24 19.00
N SER A 155 -14.44 5.20 18.57
CA SER A 155 -15.50 4.94 17.60
C SER A 155 -14.98 4.45 16.25
N ILE A 156 -13.80 4.94 15.81
CA ILE A 156 -13.12 4.43 14.60
C ILE A 156 -12.67 2.98 14.80
N PHE A 157 -12.02 2.67 15.92
CA PHE A 157 -11.53 1.31 16.18
C PHE A 157 -12.69 0.30 16.28
N ILE A 158 -13.80 0.69 16.92
CA ILE A 158 -15.02 -0.13 17.01
C ILE A 158 -15.65 -0.30 15.61
N ALA A 159 -15.76 0.76 14.81
CA ALA A 159 -16.30 0.67 13.45
C ALA A 159 -15.43 -0.24 12.54
N GLY A 160 -14.10 -0.12 12.64
CA GLY A 160 -13.15 -1.03 11.99
C GLY A 160 -13.31 -2.48 12.47
N LEU A 161 -13.53 -2.69 13.77
CA LEU A 161 -13.77 -4.01 14.35
C LEU A 161 -15.07 -4.63 13.82
N ILE A 162 -16.16 -3.87 13.76
CA ILE A 162 -17.44 -4.31 13.20
C ILE A 162 -17.27 -4.68 11.72
N SER A 163 -16.59 -3.85 10.93
CA SER A 163 -16.29 -4.14 9.52
C SER A 163 -15.48 -5.45 9.39
N THR A 164 -14.48 -5.64 10.25
CA THR A 164 -13.62 -6.82 10.23
C THR A 164 -14.39 -8.10 10.64
N ILE A 165 -15.27 -8.01 11.63
CA ILE A 165 -16.18 -9.10 12.02
C ILE A 165 -17.15 -9.44 10.89
N ALA A 166 -17.65 -8.44 10.16
CA ALA A 166 -18.47 -8.69 8.98
C ALA A 166 -17.70 -9.50 7.92
N ILE A 167 -16.43 -9.19 7.66
CA ILE A 167 -15.57 -10.00 6.79
C ILE A 167 -15.43 -11.44 7.33
N LEU A 168 -15.26 -11.61 8.64
CA LEU A 168 -15.19 -12.94 9.26
C LEU A 168 -16.44 -13.77 8.96
N VAL A 169 -17.62 -13.18 9.18
CA VAL A 169 -18.91 -13.82 8.89
C VAL A 169 -19.01 -14.18 7.40
N LEU A 170 -18.71 -13.22 6.51
CA LEU A 170 -18.72 -13.45 5.06
C LEU A 170 -17.76 -14.56 4.62
N SER A 171 -16.62 -14.71 5.31
CA SER A 171 -15.62 -15.75 5.02
C SER A 171 -16.14 -17.19 5.22
N PHE A 172 -17.20 -17.39 6.01
CA PHE A 172 -17.83 -18.70 6.18
C PHE A 172 -18.75 -19.08 5.01
N PHE A 173 -19.24 -18.08 4.26
CA PHE A 173 -20.07 -18.29 3.07
C PHE A 173 -19.26 -18.45 1.77
N MET A 174 -17.94 -18.25 1.83
CA MET A 174 -17.06 -18.47 0.69
C MET A 174 -16.83 -19.96 0.47
N LYS A 175 -17.04 -20.44 -0.77
CA LYS A 175 -16.85 -21.85 -1.14
C LYS A 175 -15.55 -22.05 -1.90
N GLU A 176 -14.79 -23.09 -1.56
CA GLU A 176 -13.50 -23.35 -2.21
C GLU A 176 -13.73 -23.97 -3.57
N LYS A 177 -13.27 -23.28 -4.62
CA LYS A 177 -12.98 -23.97 -5.87
C LYS A 177 -11.63 -24.67 -5.64
N CYS A 178 -11.67 -25.97 -5.30
CA CYS A 178 -10.48 -26.79 -5.23
C CYS A 178 -9.66 -26.62 -6.51
N SER A 179 -8.39 -26.25 -6.39
CA SER A 179 -7.45 -26.31 -7.49
C SER A 179 -6.18 -27.03 -7.04
N SER A 180 -6.10 -28.27 -7.52
CA SER A 180 -4.92 -29.13 -7.57
C SER A 180 -3.83 -28.50 -8.47
N LYS A 181 -2.95 -27.68 -7.89
CA LYS A 181 -1.63 -27.39 -8.46
C LYS A 181 -0.58 -27.37 -7.33
N ARG A 182 -0.57 -28.43 -6.51
CA ARG A 182 0.38 -28.61 -5.40
C ARG A 182 1.80 -28.98 -5.86
N ASP A 183 1.96 -29.50 -7.07
CA ASP A 183 3.17 -30.25 -7.43
C ASP A 183 4.28 -29.45 -8.15
N LYS A 184 4.09 -28.15 -8.46
CA LYS A 184 5.10 -27.37 -9.21
C LYS A 184 6.03 -26.49 -8.37
N ILE A 185 5.77 -26.25 -7.09
CA ILE A 185 6.48 -25.22 -6.29
C ILE A 185 7.58 -25.84 -5.38
N SER A 186 7.58 -27.15 -5.18
CA SER A 186 8.45 -27.87 -4.22
C SER A 186 9.95 -27.92 -4.57
N GLY A 187 10.40 -27.27 -5.67
CA GLY A 187 11.76 -27.40 -6.20
C GLY A 187 12.66 -26.16 -6.16
N LEU A 188 12.21 -25.00 -5.71
CA LEU A 188 13.00 -23.75 -5.81
C LEU A 188 14.01 -23.61 -4.67
N LYS A 189 15.31 -23.52 -4.99
CA LYS A 189 16.39 -23.33 -4.01
C LYS A 189 16.67 -21.84 -3.79
N LEU A 190 17.13 -21.47 -2.58
CA LEU A 190 17.48 -20.08 -2.25
C LEU A 190 18.59 -19.50 -3.16
N SER A 191 19.47 -20.37 -3.67
CA SER A 191 20.53 -20.05 -4.64
C SER A 191 19.99 -19.50 -5.97
N ASP A 192 18.80 -19.93 -6.38
CA ASP A 192 18.22 -19.52 -7.67
C ASP A 192 17.81 -18.04 -7.65
N TYR A 193 17.45 -17.53 -6.45
CA TYR A 193 17.09 -16.13 -6.25
C TYR A 193 18.29 -15.18 -6.31
N GLN A 194 19.47 -15.60 -5.85
CA GLN A 194 20.66 -14.75 -5.81
C GLN A 194 21.10 -14.28 -7.20
N SER A 195 20.94 -15.12 -8.22
CA SER A 195 21.25 -14.77 -9.61
C SER A 195 20.27 -13.74 -10.20
N ILE A 196 19.01 -13.75 -9.73
CA ILE A 196 17.95 -12.83 -10.16
C ILE A 196 18.24 -11.43 -9.63
N PHE A 197 18.64 -11.29 -8.37
CA PHE A 197 18.94 -9.98 -7.76
C PHE A 197 20.11 -9.22 -8.41
N LYS A 198 20.99 -9.91 -9.13
CA LYS A 198 22.10 -9.28 -9.86
C LYS A 198 21.69 -8.69 -11.22
N GLN A 199 20.47 -8.95 -11.69
CA GLN A 199 20.00 -8.42 -12.97
C GLN A 199 19.68 -6.93 -12.87
N HIS A 200 20.23 -6.12 -13.78
CA HIS A 200 20.02 -4.67 -13.81
C HIS A 200 18.53 -4.27 -13.81
N LYS A 201 17.67 -5.03 -14.50
CA LYS A 201 16.21 -4.79 -14.51
C LYS A 201 15.54 -5.03 -13.15
N VAL A 202 16.02 -6.00 -12.37
CA VAL A 202 15.52 -6.29 -11.01
C VAL A 202 15.98 -5.20 -10.07
N ILE A 203 17.26 -4.79 -10.13
CA ILE A 203 17.80 -3.70 -9.32
C ILE A 203 17.03 -2.40 -9.59
N PHE A 204 16.78 -2.08 -10.86
CA PHE A 204 15.99 -0.90 -11.23
C PHE A 204 14.56 -0.95 -10.67
N LEU A 205 13.88 -2.11 -10.79
CA LEU A 205 12.54 -2.32 -10.22
C LEU A 205 12.54 -2.12 -8.70
N LEU A 206 13.48 -2.75 -7.99
CA LEU A 206 13.58 -2.65 -6.53
C LEU A 206 13.89 -1.22 -6.09
N LEU A 207 14.79 -0.50 -6.78
CA LEU A 207 15.06 0.92 -6.51
C LEU A 207 13.81 1.78 -6.70
N SER A 208 13.09 1.60 -7.81
CA SER A 208 11.85 2.33 -8.09
C SER A 208 10.80 2.10 -7.00
N VAL A 209 10.61 0.83 -6.61
CA VAL A 209 9.65 0.45 -5.57
C VAL A 209 10.09 0.93 -4.19
N SER A 210 11.39 0.98 -3.91
CA SER A 210 11.94 1.51 -2.67
C SER A 210 11.76 3.02 -2.53
N VAL A 211 12.01 3.79 -3.60
CA VAL A 211 11.79 5.25 -3.57
C VAL A 211 10.32 5.56 -3.30
N VAL A 212 9.40 4.89 -4.01
CA VAL A 212 7.96 5.01 -3.76
C VAL A 212 7.60 4.55 -2.35
N GLY A 213 8.22 3.48 -1.84
CA GLY A 213 7.99 2.99 -0.49
C GLY A 213 8.41 3.98 0.60
N ILE A 214 9.61 4.57 0.51
CA ILE A 214 10.09 5.58 1.47
C ILE A 214 9.15 6.79 1.48
N HIS A 215 8.77 7.25 0.28
CA HIS A 215 7.78 8.30 0.06
C HIS A 215 6.44 8.00 0.77
N LEU A 216 5.85 6.82 0.54
CA LEU A 216 4.62 6.42 1.21
C LEU A 216 4.76 6.30 2.74
N GLY A 217 5.94 5.90 3.23
CA GLY A 217 6.24 5.89 4.66
C GLY A 217 6.21 7.29 5.29
N ALA A 218 6.66 8.31 4.57
CA ALA A 218 6.52 9.70 5.01
C ALA A 218 5.05 10.12 5.10
N GLU A 219 4.24 9.77 4.10
CA GLU A 219 2.82 10.11 4.10
C GLU A 219 2.05 9.42 5.22
N GLN A 220 2.25 8.12 5.40
CA GLN A 220 1.58 7.35 6.45
C GLN A 220 1.96 7.80 7.86
N SER A 221 3.19 8.27 8.06
CA SER A 221 3.62 8.75 9.39
C SER A 221 3.32 10.22 9.64
N SER A 222 3.20 11.05 8.60
CA SER A 222 3.26 12.51 8.75
C SER A 222 2.13 13.29 8.07
N LEU A 223 1.41 12.75 7.08
CA LEU A 223 0.42 13.51 6.31
C LEU A 223 -0.79 13.92 7.15
N SER A 224 -1.42 12.98 7.86
CA SER A 224 -2.57 13.31 8.71
C SER A 224 -2.20 14.24 9.86
N LEU A 225 -1.00 14.07 10.43
CA LEU A 225 -0.44 14.98 11.43
C LEU A 225 -0.18 16.38 10.89
N PHE A 226 0.40 16.50 9.70
CA PHE A 226 0.63 17.78 9.05
C PHE A 226 -0.70 18.51 8.77
N LEU A 227 -1.69 17.81 8.19
CA LEU A 227 -3.01 18.39 7.93
C LEU A 227 -3.73 18.80 9.23
N LYS A 228 -3.57 18.04 10.32
CA LYS A 228 -4.21 18.32 11.61
C LYS A 228 -3.50 19.40 12.41
N MET A 229 -2.17 19.33 12.53
CA MET A 229 -1.38 20.12 13.47
C MET A 229 -0.74 21.36 12.84
N ASN A 230 -0.36 21.32 11.55
CA ASN A 230 0.17 22.50 10.86
C ASN A 230 -0.94 23.32 10.19
N LEU A 231 -1.86 22.66 9.49
CA LEU A 231 -2.95 23.35 8.78
C LEU A 231 -4.22 23.55 9.61
N ASN A 232 -4.27 22.96 10.82
CA ASN A 232 -5.42 23.04 11.73
C ASN A 232 -6.74 22.59 11.07
N LEU A 233 -6.70 21.63 10.15
CA LEU A 233 -7.89 21.17 9.46
C LEU A 233 -8.78 20.34 10.40
N PRO A 234 -10.11 20.58 10.40
CA PRO A 234 -11.08 19.68 11.02
C PRO A 234 -10.99 18.25 10.46
N ASP A 235 -11.26 17.24 11.28
CA ASP A 235 -11.07 15.82 10.92
C ASP A 235 -11.89 15.41 9.69
N LYS A 236 -13.10 15.96 9.53
CA LYS A 236 -13.93 15.75 8.34
C LYS A 236 -13.23 16.15 7.04
N PHE A 237 -12.45 17.25 7.05
CA PHE A 237 -11.75 17.72 5.87
C PHE A 237 -10.53 16.86 5.56
N ILE A 238 -9.82 16.37 6.59
CA ILE A 238 -8.75 15.39 6.43
C ILE A 238 -9.31 14.13 5.76
N GLY A 239 -10.43 13.61 6.25
CA GLY A 239 -11.14 12.48 5.65
C GLY A 239 -11.52 12.71 4.18
N ILE A 240 -12.02 13.91 3.84
CA ILE A 240 -12.34 14.29 2.45
C ILE A 240 -11.09 14.32 1.57
N VAL A 241 -9.95 14.83 2.05
CA VAL A 241 -8.68 14.83 1.28
C VAL A 241 -8.30 13.41 0.89
N PHE A 242 -8.25 12.49 1.83
CA PHE A 242 -7.91 11.08 1.54
C PHE A 242 -8.95 10.40 0.64
N ALA A 243 -10.24 10.72 0.81
CA ALA A 243 -11.30 10.19 -0.04
C ALA A 243 -11.15 10.60 -1.49
N CYS A 244 -10.93 11.91 -1.74
CA CYS A 244 -10.70 12.44 -3.07
C CYS A 244 -9.43 11.86 -3.70
N VAL A 245 -8.34 11.77 -2.93
CA VAL A 245 -7.09 11.15 -3.39
C VAL A 245 -7.32 9.69 -3.78
N GLY A 246 -8.04 8.91 -2.97
CA GLY A 246 -8.31 7.50 -3.27
C GLY A 246 -9.13 7.28 -4.54
N LEU A 247 -10.21 8.07 -4.73
CA LEU A 247 -11.03 8.02 -5.94
C LEU A 247 -10.22 8.45 -7.17
N TRP A 248 -9.39 9.48 -7.00
CA TRP A 248 -8.54 10.02 -8.05
C TRP A 248 -7.48 9.03 -8.50
N VAL A 249 -6.78 8.38 -7.57
CA VAL A 249 -5.82 7.30 -7.88
C VAL A 249 -6.50 6.15 -8.61
N GLY A 250 -7.68 5.71 -8.15
CA GLY A 250 -8.45 4.66 -8.83
C GLY A 250 -8.81 5.04 -10.28
N PHE A 251 -9.28 6.27 -10.49
CA PHE A 251 -9.59 6.81 -11.81
C PHE A 251 -8.34 6.89 -12.72
N LEU A 252 -7.22 7.38 -12.18
CA LEU A 252 -5.97 7.50 -12.92
C LEU A 252 -5.37 6.16 -13.29
N ILE A 253 -5.39 5.17 -12.40
CA ILE A 253 -4.92 3.80 -12.70
C ILE A 253 -5.76 3.19 -13.82
N TYR A 254 -7.07 3.39 -13.80
CA TYR A 254 -7.95 2.94 -14.88
C TYR A 254 -7.63 3.63 -16.22
N LEU A 255 -7.47 4.96 -16.24
CA LEU A 255 -7.18 5.72 -17.44
C LEU A 255 -5.78 5.39 -18.00
N SER A 256 -4.78 5.37 -17.13
CA SER A 256 -3.39 5.07 -17.50
C SER A 256 -3.23 3.66 -18.06
N GLY A 257 -3.98 2.68 -17.56
CA GLY A 257 -4.05 1.35 -18.14
C GLY A 257 -4.45 1.37 -19.62
N ARG A 258 -5.49 2.13 -19.98
CA ARG A 258 -5.94 2.26 -21.38
C ARG A 258 -4.95 3.01 -22.28
N VAL A 259 -4.32 4.06 -21.74
CA VAL A 259 -3.32 4.83 -22.49
C VAL A 259 -2.07 3.98 -22.75
N PHE A 260 -1.70 3.12 -21.80
CA PHE A 260 -0.53 2.24 -21.91
C PHE A 260 -0.69 1.19 -23.01
N ASP A 261 -1.91 0.73 -23.30
CA ASP A 261 -2.18 -0.19 -24.41
C ASP A 261 -1.71 0.38 -25.77
N ASN A 262 -1.70 1.72 -25.90
CA ASN A 262 -1.26 2.43 -27.10
C ASN A 262 0.18 2.96 -27.04
N ASN A 263 0.77 3.14 -25.85
CA ASN A 263 2.10 3.72 -25.69
C ASN A 263 2.92 2.99 -24.61
N LYS A 264 3.91 2.18 -25.02
CA LYS A 264 4.55 1.15 -24.18
C LYS A 264 5.80 1.59 -23.41
N SER A 265 6.11 2.88 -23.33
CA SER A 265 7.39 3.32 -22.77
C SER A 265 7.34 3.40 -21.23
N ILE A 266 7.58 2.26 -20.58
CA ILE A 266 7.67 2.12 -19.10
C ILE A 266 8.63 3.15 -18.52
N VAL A 267 9.84 3.25 -19.09
CA VAL A 267 10.88 4.15 -18.59
C VAL A 267 10.43 5.61 -18.67
N LEU A 268 9.73 5.99 -19.75
CA LEU A 268 9.21 7.36 -19.95
C LEU A 268 8.26 7.75 -18.82
N LEU A 269 7.29 6.89 -18.54
CA LEU A 269 6.26 7.16 -17.54
C LEU A 269 6.82 7.15 -16.12
N ILE A 270 7.80 6.29 -15.82
CA ILE A 270 8.46 6.30 -14.50
C ILE A 270 9.16 7.63 -14.26
N TRP A 271 9.98 8.14 -15.19
CA TRP A 271 10.70 9.38 -14.90
C TRP A 271 9.78 10.60 -14.87
N ILE A 272 8.79 10.70 -15.78
CA ILE A 272 7.80 11.78 -15.75
C ILE A 272 6.99 11.70 -14.45
N GLY A 273 6.50 10.51 -14.10
CA GLY A 273 5.70 10.29 -12.89
C GLY A 273 6.46 10.68 -11.63
N MET A 274 7.72 10.28 -11.51
CA MET A 274 8.55 10.60 -10.34
C MET A 274 8.94 12.07 -10.26
N ILE A 275 9.11 12.76 -11.39
CA ILE A 275 9.31 14.22 -11.39
C ILE A 275 8.03 14.93 -10.92
N ILE A 276 6.87 14.58 -11.48
CA ILE A 276 5.58 15.18 -11.06
C ILE A 276 5.32 14.91 -9.57
N SER A 277 5.44 13.65 -9.15
CA SER A 277 5.29 13.23 -7.76
C SER A 277 6.23 14.03 -6.85
N GLY A 278 7.51 14.11 -7.19
CA GLY A 278 8.51 14.83 -6.39
C GLY A 278 8.25 16.34 -6.26
N ILE A 279 7.86 17.02 -7.35
CA ILE A 279 7.54 18.47 -7.32
C ILE A 279 6.36 18.73 -6.37
N PHE A 280 5.25 18.00 -6.53
CA PHE A 280 4.06 18.24 -5.73
C PHE A 280 4.18 17.66 -4.31
N GLN A 281 5.06 16.69 -4.10
CA GLN A 281 5.43 16.27 -2.75
C GLN A 281 6.16 17.41 -2.02
N ILE A 282 7.15 18.07 -2.64
CA ILE A 282 7.76 19.26 -2.04
C ILE A 282 6.72 20.36 -1.82
N ALA A 283 5.84 20.60 -2.80
CA ALA A 283 4.79 21.60 -2.68
C ALA A 283 3.84 21.35 -1.50
N THR A 284 3.64 20.09 -1.08
CA THR A 284 2.79 19.74 0.07
C THR A 284 3.26 20.44 1.34
N ALA A 285 4.58 20.58 1.53
CA ALA A 285 5.17 21.27 2.69
C ALA A 285 4.79 22.75 2.79
N TYR A 286 4.37 23.37 1.69
CA TYR A 286 4.05 24.79 1.58
C TYR A 286 2.54 25.06 1.45
N THR A 287 1.72 24.06 1.77
CA THR A 287 0.26 24.25 1.84
C THR A 287 -0.12 25.02 3.10
N HIS A 288 -1.24 25.73 3.03
CA HIS A 288 -1.75 26.65 4.04
C HIS A 288 -3.22 26.38 4.43
N GLY A 289 -3.97 25.62 3.63
CA GLY A 289 -5.37 25.33 3.91
C GLY A 289 -5.88 24.02 3.30
N PHE A 290 -7.21 23.95 3.15
CA PHE A 290 -7.86 22.74 2.63
C PHE A 290 -7.72 22.61 1.11
N TRP A 291 -8.00 23.68 0.36
CA TRP A 291 -8.11 23.63 -1.10
C TRP A 291 -6.77 23.42 -1.80
N ASP A 292 -5.74 24.09 -1.32
CA ASP A 292 -4.37 23.94 -1.79
C ASP A 292 -3.79 22.59 -1.38
N ALA A 293 -4.00 22.12 -0.14
CA ALA A 293 -3.63 20.77 0.26
C ALA A 293 -4.30 19.71 -0.63
N LEU A 294 -5.62 19.79 -0.83
CA LEU A 294 -6.35 18.88 -1.70
C LEU A 294 -5.80 18.90 -3.13
N THR A 295 -5.67 20.08 -3.73
CA THR A 295 -5.22 20.23 -5.12
C THR A 295 -3.80 19.70 -5.31
N ILE A 296 -2.87 20.05 -4.42
CA ILE A 296 -1.48 19.59 -4.48
C ILE A 296 -1.41 18.07 -4.30
N ARG A 297 -2.20 17.48 -3.40
CA ARG A 297 -2.27 16.02 -3.21
C ARG A 297 -2.84 15.29 -4.42
N LEU A 298 -3.85 15.85 -5.09
CA LEU A 298 -4.37 15.29 -6.34
C LEU A 298 -3.33 15.33 -7.47
N LEU A 299 -2.60 16.44 -7.61
CA LEU A 299 -1.54 16.57 -8.61
C LEU A 299 -0.35 15.64 -8.33
N HIS A 300 0.05 15.54 -7.07
CA HIS A 300 1.09 14.63 -6.61
C HIS A 300 0.79 13.17 -7.01
N THR A 301 -0.45 12.73 -6.75
CA THR A 301 -0.86 11.34 -7.00
C THR A 301 -1.02 10.96 -8.48
N ILE A 302 -1.00 11.93 -9.41
CA ILE A 302 -0.81 11.66 -10.85
C ILE A 302 0.52 10.94 -11.08
N GLY A 303 1.58 11.46 -10.46
CA GLY A 303 2.92 10.89 -10.57
C GLY A 303 3.02 9.49 -9.97
N ASP A 304 2.49 9.32 -8.76
CA ASP A 304 2.47 8.03 -8.07
C ASP A 304 1.71 6.95 -8.86
N SER A 305 0.56 7.32 -9.43
CA SER A 305 -0.27 6.37 -10.19
C SER A 305 0.48 5.79 -11.40
N PHE A 306 1.22 6.63 -12.14
CA PHE A 306 2.04 6.16 -13.27
C PHE A 306 3.18 5.26 -12.80
N THR A 307 3.92 5.65 -11.77
CA THR A 307 5.05 4.86 -11.29
C THR A 307 4.59 3.52 -10.70
N VAL A 308 3.50 3.50 -9.94
CA VAL A 308 2.93 2.27 -9.37
C VAL A 308 2.45 1.32 -10.47
N LEU A 309 1.76 1.82 -11.49
CA LEU A 309 1.36 1.03 -12.66
C LEU A 309 2.58 0.43 -13.36
N CYS A 310 3.57 1.25 -13.66
CA CYS A 310 4.80 0.82 -14.34
C CYS A 310 5.62 -0.19 -13.52
N ASN A 311 5.67 -0.05 -12.20
CA ASN A 311 6.30 -1.04 -11.32
C ASN A 311 5.58 -2.39 -11.36
N GLY A 312 4.24 -2.39 -11.43
CA GLY A 312 3.45 -3.60 -11.64
C GLY A 312 3.78 -4.30 -12.97
N LEU A 313 3.83 -3.53 -14.07
CA LEU A 313 4.18 -4.04 -15.40
C LEU A 313 5.63 -4.53 -15.48
N LEU A 314 6.56 -3.79 -14.88
CA LEU A 314 7.96 -4.19 -14.84
C LEU A 314 8.15 -5.48 -14.03
N THR A 315 7.38 -5.68 -12.95
CA THR A 315 7.37 -6.93 -12.20
C THR A 315 7.00 -8.11 -13.10
N SER A 316 5.97 -7.99 -13.95
CA SER A 316 5.58 -9.07 -14.87
C SER A 316 6.56 -9.29 -16.03
N LEU A 317 7.37 -8.30 -16.41
CA LEU A 317 8.43 -8.46 -17.42
C LEU A 317 9.71 -9.10 -16.84
N VAL A 318 9.96 -8.86 -15.56
CA VAL A 318 11.17 -9.29 -14.88
C VAL A 318 11.06 -10.75 -14.43
N PHE A 319 9.93 -11.13 -13.84
CA PHE A 319 9.71 -12.46 -13.29
C PHE A 319 8.90 -13.34 -14.26
N LYS A 320 9.45 -14.51 -14.64
CA LYS A 320 8.77 -15.51 -15.48
C LYS A 320 7.66 -16.23 -14.69
N ASP A 321 6.70 -16.86 -15.39
CA ASP A 321 5.53 -17.55 -14.80
C ASP A 321 5.84 -18.46 -13.60
N ILE A 322 6.97 -19.17 -13.64
CA ILE A 322 7.39 -20.10 -12.57
C ILE A 322 7.83 -19.35 -11.28
N TYR A 323 8.37 -18.14 -11.41
CA TYR A 323 8.88 -17.33 -10.31
C TYR A 323 7.98 -16.14 -9.95
N MET A 324 6.83 -15.99 -10.63
CA MET A 324 5.98 -14.81 -10.51
C MET A 324 5.48 -14.60 -9.07
N GLY A 325 5.06 -15.67 -8.37
CA GLY A 325 4.60 -15.58 -6.98
C GLY A 325 5.69 -15.07 -6.03
N SER A 326 6.86 -15.71 -6.03
CA SER A 326 8.00 -15.30 -5.21
C SER A 326 8.55 -13.93 -5.60
N GLY A 327 8.59 -13.61 -6.89
CA GLY A 327 9.05 -12.33 -7.41
C GLY A 327 8.16 -11.16 -6.99
N VAL A 328 6.84 -11.32 -7.09
CA VAL A 328 5.86 -10.37 -6.55
C VAL A 328 6.04 -10.24 -5.03
N GLY A 329 6.24 -11.34 -4.31
CA GLY A 329 6.50 -11.31 -2.86
C GLY A 329 7.74 -10.51 -2.49
N ILE A 330 8.84 -10.66 -3.23
CA ILE A 330 10.08 -9.89 -3.04
C ILE A 330 9.85 -8.40 -3.29
N VAL A 331 9.16 -8.05 -4.39
CA VAL A 331 8.87 -6.65 -4.73
C VAL A 331 8.00 -6.00 -3.66
N GLN A 332 6.95 -6.68 -3.21
CA GLN A 332 6.09 -6.16 -2.16
C GLN A 332 6.78 -6.10 -0.80
N GLY A 333 7.60 -7.10 -0.45
CA GLY A 333 8.42 -7.08 0.76
C GLY A 333 9.41 -5.90 0.72
N SER A 334 10.11 -5.70 -0.39
CA SER A 334 10.98 -4.54 -0.58
C SER A 334 10.23 -3.22 -0.42
N ARG A 335 9.02 -3.10 -0.98
CA ARG A 335 8.16 -1.92 -0.80
C ARG A 335 7.83 -1.68 0.67
N MET A 336 7.35 -2.71 1.36
CA MET A 336 6.93 -2.61 2.77
C MET A 336 8.12 -2.32 3.70
N GLY A 337 9.28 -2.95 3.47
CA GLY A 337 10.51 -2.60 4.17
C GLY A 337 10.96 -1.15 3.93
N SER A 338 10.73 -0.63 2.72
CA SER A 338 11.01 0.77 2.40
C SER A 338 10.02 1.73 3.07
N ILE A 339 8.74 1.36 3.20
CA ILE A 339 7.73 2.10 4.00
C ILE A 339 8.14 2.13 5.47
N PHE A 340 8.58 1.00 6.04
CA PHE A 340 9.11 0.94 7.40
C PHE A 340 10.27 1.91 7.60
N LEU A 341 11.26 1.88 6.70
CA LEU A 341 12.41 2.77 6.75
C LEU A 341 11.98 4.24 6.64
N GLY A 342 11.11 4.55 5.67
CA GLY A 342 10.56 5.88 5.47
C GLY A 342 9.83 6.42 6.70
N ALA A 343 8.87 5.65 7.23
CA ALA A 343 8.07 6.04 8.39
C ALA A 343 8.94 6.24 9.65
N THR A 344 9.92 5.35 9.88
CA THR A 344 10.79 5.45 11.06
C THR A 344 11.72 6.67 10.98
N ILE A 345 12.35 6.90 9.82
CA ILE A 345 13.20 8.09 9.60
C ILE A 345 12.36 9.37 9.72
N CYS A 346 11.20 9.41 9.07
CA CYS A 346 10.29 10.56 9.09
C CYS A 346 9.80 10.86 10.51
N GLY A 347 9.52 9.84 11.33
CA GLY A 347 9.16 10.03 12.74
C GLY A 347 10.27 10.69 13.57
N VAL A 348 11.54 10.37 13.30
CA VAL A 348 12.68 11.05 13.94
C VAL A 348 12.76 12.51 13.48
N LEU A 349 12.63 12.74 12.17
CA LEU A 349 12.69 14.09 11.59
C LEU A 349 11.54 14.99 12.05
N ASN A 350 10.34 14.42 12.23
CA ASN A 350 9.16 15.12 12.76
C ASN A 350 9.46 15.80 14.10
N GLY A 351 10.15 15.11 15.01
CA GLY A 351 10.48 15.66 16.33
C GLY A 351 11.56 16.75 16.32
N ILE A 352 12.34 16.87 15.25
CA ILE A 352 13.47 17.81 15.15
C ILE A 352 13.10 19.03 14.31
N TYR A 353 12.49 18.82 13.14
CA TYR A 353 12.25 19.83 12.12
C TYR A 353 10.76 20.05 11.82
N GLY A 354 9.86 19.28 12.45
CA GLY A 354 8.41 19.33 12.20
C GLY A 354 7.96 18.51 10.99
N TYR A 355 6.64 18.39 10.79
CA TYR A 355 6.06 17.46 9.81
C TYR A 355 6.32 17.80 8.33
N HIS A 356 6.44 19.10 8.02
CA HIS A 356 6.58 19.59 6.64
C HIS A 356 7.88 19.13 5.97
N ILE A 357 8.97 18.92 6.74
CA ILE A 357 10.30 18.56 6.21
C ILE A 357 10.29 17.24 5.45
N ASN A 358 9.43 16.30 5.87
CA ASN A 358 9.40 14.96 5.30
C ASN A 358 8.92 14.98 3.85
N PHE A 359 7.98 15.87 3.52
CA PHE A 359 7.53 16.04 2.14
C PHE A 359 8.61 16.69 1.27
N ILE A 360 9.42 17.59 1.84
CA ILE A 360 10.57 18.17 1.11
C ILE A 360 11.60 17.08 0.82
N ILE A 361 12.04 16.33 1.83
CA ILE A 361 13.09 15.31 1.68
C ILE A 361 12.65 14.18 0.75
N THR A 362 11.45 13.62 0.94
CA THR A 362 10.94 12.56 0.08
C THR A 362 10.62 13.05 -1.33
N GLY A 363 10.17 14.30 -1.47
CA GLY A 363 9.97 14.93 -2.77
C GLY A 363 11.27 15.15 -3.53
N ILE A 364 12.35 15.59 -2.87
CA ILE A 364 13.69 15.69 -3.45
C ILE A 364 14.19 14.30 -3.86
N LEU A 365 14.02 13.28 -3.02
CA LEU A 365 14.41 11.90 -3.33
C LEU A 365 13.69 11.41 -4.61
N SER A 366 12.39 11.62 -4.71
CA SER A 366 11.57 11.28 -5.88
C SER A 366 12.01 12.05 -7.14
N LEU A 367 12.29 13.36 -7.01
CA LEU A 367 12.82 14.18 -8.09
C LEU A 367 14.18 13.68 -8.60
N LEU A 368 15.13 13.46 -7.70
CA LEU A 368 16.48 12.99 -8.04
C LEU A 368 16.42 11.61 -8.70
N PHE A 369 15.54 10.74 -8.21
CA PHE A 369 15.30 9.45 -8.84
C PHE A 369 14.76 9.63 -10.26
N GLY A 370 13.71 10.44 -10.45
CA GLY A 370 13.16 10.76 -11.77
C GLY A 370 14.21 11.31 -12.75
N ILE A 371 15.02 12.27 -12.31
CA ILE A 371 16.13 12.83 -13.11
C ILE A 371 17.15 11.75 -13.45
N SER A 372 17.53 10.88 -12.51
CA SER A 372 18.49 9.80 -12.75
C SER A 372 17.99 8.81 -13.82
N VAL A 373 16.68 8.51 -13.82
CA VAL A 373 16.03 7.66 -14.82
C VAL A 373 15.96 8.36 -16.18
N LEU A 374 15.67 9.67 -16.21
CA LEU A 374 15.68 10.47 -17.44
C LEU A 374 17.06 10.50 -18.10
N LEU A 375 18.12 10.66 -17.31
CA LEU A 375 19.51 10.65 -17.79
C LEU A 375 19.93 9.26 -18.28
N SER A 376 19.47 8.21 -17.61
CA SER A 376 19.78 6.81 -17.95
C SER A 376 18.81 6.17 -18.95
N ARG A 377 17.87 6.95 -19.52
CA ARG A 377 16.69 6.42 -20.22
C ARG A 377 16.99 5.45 -21.35
N LYS A 378 18.00 5.75 -22.18
CA LYS A 378 18.40 4.90 -23.32
C LYS A 378 18.91 3.53 -22.85
N ARG A 379 19.75 3.53 -21.80
CA ARG A 379 20.30 2.31 -21.21
C ARG A 379 19.22 1.47 -20.53
N LEU A 380 18.33 2.11 -19.78
CA LEU A 380 17.22 1.43 -19.11
C LEU A 380 16.21 0.84 -20.11
N GLN A 381 15.91 1.56 -21.20
CA GLN A 381 15.06 1.05 -22.28
C GLN A 381 15.67 -0.22 -22.91
N ALA A 382 16.97 -0.21 -23.21
CA ALA A 382 17.65 -1.39 -23.76
C ALA A 382 17.66 -2.60 -22.80
N VAL A 383 17.71 -2.35 -21.49
CA VAL A 383 17.70 -3.40 -20.46
C VAL A 383 16.30 -4.00 -20.25
N ILE A 384 15.24 -3.21 -20.44
CA ILE A 384 13.84 -3.64 -20.21
C ILE A 384 13.23 -4.25 -21.47
N SER A 385 13.55 -3.71 -22.64
CA SER A 385 13.09 -4.18 -23.94
C SER A 385 14.30 -4.49 -24.81
N PRO A 386 14.90 -5.71 -24.70
CA PRO A 386 15.95 -6.09 -25.62
C PRO A 386 15.42 -6.03 -27.05
N PRO A 387 16.25 -5.65 -28.04
CA PRO A 387 15.81 -5.60 -29.43
C PRO A 387 15.20 -6.95 -29.81
N SER A 388 14.07 -6.92 -30.53
CA SER A 388 13.52 -8.09 -31.20
C SER A 388 14.66 -8.76 -31.95
N GLN A 389 14.98 -10.01 -31.60
CA GLN A 389 15.95 -10.77 -32.37
C GLN A 389 15.47 -10.79 -33.84
N PRO A 390 16.34 -10.44 -34.80
CA PRO A 390 15.99 -10.36 -36.20
C PRO A 390 15.53 -11.70 -36.77
#